data_AF-A0A9R0ZLT7-F1
#
_entry.id   AF-A0A9R0ZLT7-F1
#
_cell.length_a   1.000
_cell.length_b   1.000
_cell.length_c   1.000
_cell.angle_alpha   90.00
_cell.angle_beta   90.00
_cell.angle_gamma   90.00
#
_symmetry.space_group_name_H-M   'P 1'
#
loop_
_entity.id
_entity.type
_entity.pdbx_description
1 polymer ?
#
loop_
_entity_poly.entity_id
_entity_poly.type
_entity_poly.pdbx_seq_one_letter_code
_entity_poly.pdbx_strand_id
1 'polypeptide(L)'
;MAAKAGNSVGGVLPHPHVIGNAFAQHYYKILNESPEDVHKFYHDQSILGRKPNSDGTLTSITTLRDINKHFVSTYLKGCSMEIDNVDSQPSHEGGVLVLVSGSFTVPDAMKRRFTQSFFLAPQKGGYFVLNDIAGEVVNQSTESTSISNEVVNDR
;
A
#
# COMPACT_ATOMS: atom_id res chain seq x y z
N MET A 1 -14.37 -25.32 5.57
CA MET A 1 -13.26 -26.29 5.68
C MET A 1 -12.00 -25.51 6.05
N ALA A 2 -11.61 -25.50 7.32
CA ALA A 2 -10.33 -24.93 7.75
C ALA A 2 -9.64 -25.98 8.62
N ALA A 3 -8.57 -26.57 8.07
CA ALA A 3 -7.76 -27.55 8.75
C ALA A 3 -6.66 -26.83 9.56
N LYS A 4 -6.59 -27.23 10.84
CA LYS A 4 -5.43 -27.27 11.74
C LYS A 4 -4.36 -26.17 11.62
N ALA A 5 -4.29 -25.35 12.67
CA ALA A 5 -3.10 -24.62 13.05
C ALA A 5 -1.94 -25.61 13.27
N GLY A 6 -0.92 -25.52 12.42
CA GLY A 6 0.35 -26.21 12.55
C GLY A 6 1.21 -25.52 13.60
N ASN A 7 1.71 -26.32 14.53
CA ASN A 7 2.55 -25.98 15.67
C ASN A 7 3.91 -25.42 15.19
N SER A 8 4.38 -24.28 15.72
CA SER A 8 5.77 -23.84 15.54
C SER A 8 6.38 -23.32 16.85
N VAL A 9 7.69 -23.53 16.93
CA VAL A 9 8.55 -23.60 18.11
C VAL A 9 8.78 -22.23 18.78
N GLY A 10 8.46 -22.12 20.07
CA GLY A 10 9.34 -21.62 21.13
C GLY A 10 9.81 -20.16 21.16
N GLY A 11 9.35 -19.27 20.27
CA GLY A 11 9.55 -17.83 20.38
C GLY A 11 8.20 -17.12 20.33
N VAL A 12 7.91 -16.25 21.29
CA VAL A 12 6.70 -15.41 21.22
C VAL A 12 6.85 -14.51 19.99
N LEU A 13 6.13 -14.84 18.91
CA LEU A 13 6.07 -13.97 17.74
C LEU A 13 5.48 -12.62 18.18
N PRO A 14 6.07 -11.48 17.79
CA PRO A 14 5.52 -10.18 18.12
C PRO A 14 4.07 -10.07 17.64
N HIS A 15 3.24 -9.35 18.40
CA HIS A 15 1.85 -9.14 18.01
C HIS A 15 1.77 -8.52 16.60
N PRO A 16 0.84 -8.92 15.72
CA PRO A 16 0.73 -8.44 14.33
C PRO A 16 0.77 -6.91 14.21
N HIS A 17 0.12 -6.19 15.13
CA HIS A 17 0.19 -4.72 15.24
C HIS A 17 1.61 -4.17 15.35
N VAL A 18 2.49 -4.80 16.12
CA VAL A 18 3.89 -4.38 16.25
C VAL A 18 4.63 -4.59 14.94
N ILE A 19 4.41 -5.74 14.28
CA ILE A 19 5.02 -6.09 13.00
C ILE A 19 4.56 -5.12 11.91
N GLY A 20 3.25 -4.91 11.76
CA GLY A 20 2.65 -4.05 10.74
C GLY A 20 3.11 -2.60 10.86
N ASN A 21 3.12 -2.03 12.08
CA ASN A 21 3.59 -0.66 12.29
C ASN A 21 5.09 -0.50 12.01
N ALA A 22 5.93 -1.40 12.51
CA ALA A 22 7.37 -1.36 12.26
C ALA A 22 7.67 -1.50 10.76
N PHE A 23 6.97 -2.42 10.08
CA PHE A 23 7.05 -2.58 8.63
C PHE A 23 6.66 -1.29 7.90
N ALA A 24 5.47 -0.73 8.18
CA ALA A 24 5.00 0.46 7.49
C ALA A 24 5.96 1.64 7.67
N GLN A 25 6.37 1.94 8.91
CA GLN A 25 7.33 3.01 9.20
C GLN A 25 8.64 2.84 8.41
N HIS A 26 9.18 1.62 8.37
CA HIS A 26 10.43 1.36 7.64
C HIS A 26 10.23 1.42 6.12
N TYR A 27 9.17 0.80 5.60
CA TYR A 27 8.85 0.73 4.18
C TYR A 27 8.68 2.13 3.59
N TYR A 28 7.84 2.99 4.18
CA TYR A 28 7.59 4.33 3.65
C TYR A 28 8.78 5.28 3.83
N LYS A 29 9.60 5.07 4.86
CA LYS A 29 10.88 5.77 4.99
C LYS A 29 11.82 5.45 3.83
N ILE A 30 12.04 4.15 3.56
CA ILE A 30 12.91 3.72 2.46
C ILE A 30 12.33 4.13 1.10
N LEU A 31 11.00 4.04 0.92
CA LEU A 31 10.34 4.49 -0.29
C LEU A 31 10.59 5.97 -0.59
N ASN A 32 10.66 6.81 0.45
CA ASN A 32 10.93 8.24 0.33
C ASN A 32 12.42 8.53 0.10
N GLU A 33 13.28 7.98 0.97
CA GLU A 33 14.70 8.35 1.06
C GLU A 33 15.58 7.58 0.05
N SER A 34 15.25 6.33 -0.25
CA SER A 34 16.07 5.41 -1.04
C SER A 34 15.21 4.41 -1.83
N PRO A 35 14.41 4.88 -2.82
CA PRO A 35 13.51 4.02 -3.59
C PRO A 35 14.21 2.84 -4.30
N GLU A 36 15.50 2.99 -4.61
CA GLU A 36 16.36 1.92 -5.13
C GLU A 36 16.51 0.72 -4.19
N ASP A 37 16.25 0.90 -2.90
CA ASP A 37 16.37 -0.14 -1.88
C ASP A 37 15.03 -0.80 -1.51
N VAL A 38 13.90 -0.28 -2.01
CA VAL A 38 12.55 -0.82 -1.70
C VAL A 38 12.40 -2.26 -2.16
N HIS A 39 13.04 -2.65 -3.26
CA HIS A 39 12.97 -4.03 -3.75
C HIS A 39 13.53 -5.05 -2.73
N LYS A 40 14.36 -4.63 -1.77
CA LYS A 40 14.93 -5.51 -0.73
C LYS A 40 13.88 -6.03 0.25
N PHE A 41 12.68 -5.46 0.28
CA PHE A 41 11.55 -6.00 1.05
C PHE A 41 10.88 -7.20 0.35
N TYR A 42 11.21 -7.48 -0.91
CA TYR A 42 10.55 -8.45 -1.77
C TYR A 42 11.47 -9.62 -2.10
N HIS A 43 10.89 -10.70 -2.58
CA HIS A 43 11.56 -11.90 -3.09
C HIS A 43 11.06 -12.26 -4.49
N ASP A 44 11.64 -13.30 -5.10
CA ASP A 44 11.27 -13.78 -6.44
C ASP A 44 9.82 -14.25 -6.55
N GLN A 45 9.21 -14.65 -5.43
CA GLN A 45 7.79 -15.06 -5.39
C GLN A 45 6.83 -13.89 -5.17
N SER A 46 7.34 -12.68 -4.97
CA SER A 46 6.52 -11.52 -4.64
C SER A 46 5.73 -11.00 -5.83
N ILE A 47 4.55 -10.46 -5.55
CA ILE A 47 3.67 -9.88 -6.56
C ILE A 47 3.32 -8.44 -6.16
N LEU A 48 3.63 -7.52 -7.08
CA LEU A 48 3.33 -6.10 -6.95
C LEU A 48 2.14 -5.73 -7.85
N GLY A 49 0.99 -5.46 -7.25
CA GLY A 49 -0.23 -5.01 -7.89
C GLY A 49 -0.32 -3.48 -7.93
N ARG A 50 -0.45 -2.91 -9.13
CA ARG A 50 -0.64 -1.47 -9.37
C ARG A 50 -1.75 -1.24 -10.39
N LYS A 51 -2.44 -0.10 -10.30
CA LYS A 51 -3.42 0.35 -11.30
C LYS A 51 -2.86 1.57 -12.05
N PRO A 52 -1.94 1.36 -13.02
CA PRO A 52 -1.31 2.47 -13.73
C PRO A 52 -2.25 3.15 -14.73
N ASN A 53 -3.30 2.45 -15.17
CA ASN A 53 -4.24 2.91 -16.19
C ASN A 53 -5.53 3.44 -15.54
N SER A 54 -6.18 4.40 -16.20
CA SER A 54 -7.46 4.96 -15.78
C SER A 54 -8.64 4.00 -15.93
N ASP A 55 -8.46 2.85 -16.57
CA ASP A 55 -9.46 1.79 -16.71
C ASP A 55 -9.67 1.00 -15.39
N GLY A 56 -8.83 1.24 -14.38
CA GLY A 56 -8.91 0.58 -13.08
C GLY A 56 -8.38 -0.86 -13.06
N THR A 57 -7.78 -1.34 -14.15
CA THR A 57 -7.24 -2.69 -14.27
C THR A 57 -6.01 -2.87 -13.39
N LEU A 58 -6.00 -3.93 -12.57
CA LEU A 58 -4.85 -4.29 -11.76
C LEU A 58 -3.79 -4.98 -12.63
N THR A 59 -2.64 -4.32 -12.78
CA THR A 59 -1.45 -4.90 -13.41
C THR A 59 -0.55 -5.51 -12.33
N SER A 60 -0.03 -6.70 -12.59
CA SER A 60 0.89 -7.41 -11.68
C SER A 60 2.32 -7.36 -12.22
N ILE A 61 3.27 -7.02 -11.35
CA ILE A 61 4.71 -7.13 -11.60
C ILE A 61 5.23 -8.25 -10.70
N THR A 62 5.87 -9.26 -11.29
CA THR A 62 6.15 -10.54 -10.64
C THR A 62 7.63 -10.93 -10.59
N THR A 63 8.52 -10.08 -11.12
CA THR A 63 9.97 -10.32 -11.03
C THR A 63 10.62 -9.26 -10.15
N LEU A 64 11.60 -9.66 -9.34
CA LEU A 64 12.31 -8.73 -8.45
C LEU A 64 13.00 -7.61 -9.24
N ARG A 65 13.51 -7.92 -10.44
CA ARG A 65 14.09 -6.93 -11.36
C ARG A 65 13.08 -5.88 -11.77
N ASP A 66 11.87 -6.30 -12.17
CA ASP A 66 10.85 -5.37 -12.65
C ASP A 66 10.18 -4.62 -11.49
N ILE A 67 10.11 -5.22 -10.30
CA ILE A 67 9.74 -4.53 -9.04
C ILE A 67 10.74 -3.41 -8.74
N ASN A 68 12.05 -3.70 -8.79
CA ASN A 68 13.08 -2.67 -8.60
C ASN A 68 12.97 -1.56 -9.65
N LYS A 69 12.85 -1.93 -10.92
CA LYS A 69 12.66 -0.98 -12.02
C LYS A 69 11.43 -0.09 -11.79
N HIS A 70 10.32 -0.66 -11.31
CA HIS A 70 9.12 0.10 -10.97
C HIS A 70 9.42 1.19 -9.95
N PHE A 71 9.99 0.85 -8.78
CA PHE A 71 10.28 1.83 -7.73
C PHE A 71 11.30 2.90 -8.16
N VAL A 72 12.35 2.52 -8.88
CA VAL A 72 13.35 3.47 -9.39
C VAL A 72 12.77 4.42 -10.45
N SER A 73 11.86 3.94 -11.30
CA SER A 73 11.25 4.74 -12.37
C SER A 73 10.07 5.60 -11.92
N THR A 74 9.52 5.34 -10.73
CA THR A 74 8.37 6.09 -10.24
C THR A 74 8.86 7.39 -9.58
N TYR A 75 8.22 8.52 -9.90
CA TYR A 75 8.50 9.84 -9.34
C TYR A 75 8.06 9.99 -7.87
N LEU A 76 8.38 9.01 -7.01
CA LEU A 76 8.08 9.07 -5.57
C LEU A 76 9.21 9.72 -4.77
N LYS A 77 10.42 9.82 -5.34
CA LYS A 77 11.55 10.48 -4.68
C LYS A 77 11.22 11.95 -4.45
N GLY A 78 11.20 12.36 -3.18
CA GLY A 78 10.83 13.72 -2.77
C GLY A 78 9.33 14.00 -2.66
N CYS A 79 8.46 12.99 -2.84
CA CYS A 79 7.06 13.11 -2.45
C CYS A 79 6.94 13.15 -0.93
N SER A 80 6.08 14.01 -0.38
CA SER A 80 5.74 13.94 1.04
C SER A 80 4.69 12.84 1.23
N MET A 81 4.99 11.83 2.05
CA MET A 81 4.07 10.73 2.37
C MET A 81 3.67 10.83 3.84
N GLU A 82 2.36 10.80 4.10
CA GLU A 82 1.78 10.80 5.43
C GLU A 82 0.97 9.52 5.63
N ILE A 83 1.26 8.79 6.71
CA ILE A 83 0.55 7.55 7.05
C ILE A 83 -0.53 7.88 8.07
N ASP A 84 -1.78 7.64 7.71
CA ASP A 84 -2.95 7.95 8.54
C ASP A 84 -3.29 6.78 9.47
N ASN A 85 -3.25 5.54 8.96
CA ASN A 85 -3.57 4.35 9.74
C ASN A 85 -2.78 3.12 9.26
N VAL A 86 -2.52 2.21 10.20
CA VAL A 86 -1.92 0.90 9.94
C VAL A 86 -2.70 -0.16 10.72
N ASP A 87 -3.56 -0.90 10.02
CA ASP A 87 -4.25 -2.05 10.59
C ASP A 87 -3.49 -3.33 10.23
N SER A 88 -3.47 -4.29 11.13
CA SER A 88 -2.85 -5.59 10.83
C SER A 88 -3.47 -6.74 11.58
N GLN A 89 -3.46 -7.91 10.93
CA GLN A 89 -4.04 -9.14 11.43
C GLN A 89 -3.10 -10.33 11.16
N PRO A 90 -3.08 -11.34 12.05
CA PRO A 90 -2.43 -12.59 11.74
C PRO A 90 -3.16 -13.26 10.56
N SER A 91 -2.43 -13.96 9.73
CA SER A 91 -2.94 -14.59 8.52
C SER A 91 -2.30 -15.96 8.28
N HIS A 92 -2.48 -16.54 7.10
CA HIS A 92 -2.06 -17.90 6.76
C HIS A 92 -0.56 -18.13 6.99
N GLU A 93 -0.19 -19.32 7.46
CA GLU A 93 1.19 -19.76 7.69
C GLU A 93 2.05 -18.80 8.54
N GLY A 94 1.44 -18.11 9.50
CA GLY A 94 2.15 -17.17 10.37
C GLY A 94 2.47 -15.83 9.72
N GLY A 95 1.94 -15.59 8.51
CA GLY A 95 2.00 -14.31 7.83
C GLY A 95 1.14 -13.24 8.50
N VAL A 96 1.33 -12.00 8.07
CA VAL A 96 0.61 -10.84 8.57
C VAL A 96 -0.03 -10.09 7.40
N LEU A 97 -1.34 -9.91 7.44
CA LEU A 97 -2.02 -8.98 6.55
C LEU A 97 -1.91 -7.58 7.15
N VAL A 98 -1.46 -6.61 6.35
CA VAL A 98 -1.31 -5.21 6.74
C VAL A 98 -2.10 -4.34 5.78
N LEU A 99 -2.95 -3.46 6.30
CA LEU A 99 -3.64 -2.44 5.52
C LEU A 99 -3.14 -1.07 5.97
N VAL A 100 -2.63 -0.31 5.03
CA VAL A 100 -2.16 1.05 5.25
C VAL A 100 -3.08 2.01 4.52
N SER A 101 -3.52 3.05 5.21
CA SER A 101 -4.12 4.23 4.57
C SER A 101 -3.24 5.44 4.83
N GLY A 102 -3.16 6.31 3.84
CA GLY A 102 -2.39 7.52 3.96
C GLY A 102 -2.62 8.45 2.79
N SER A 103 -1.69 9.38 2.64
CA SER A 103 -1.68 10.32 1.53
C SER A 103 -0.27 10.60 1.05
N PHE A 104 -0.16 10.97 -0.21
CA PHE A 104 1.09 11.46 -0.78
C PHE A 104 0.86 12.77 -1.52
N THR A 105 1.87 13.63 -1.48
CA THR A 105 1.90 14.92 -2.17
C THR A 105 3.17 14.97 -3.02
N VAL A 106 2.99 15.00 -4.34
CA VAL A 106 4.07 15.31 -5.28
C VAL A 106 4.28 16.83 -5.24
N PRO A 107 5.52 17.35 -5.33
CA PRO A 107 5.74 18.78 -5.47
C PRO A 107 4.86 19.39 -6.58
N ASP A 108 4.25 20.54 -6.28
CA ASP A 108 3.33 21.26 -7.17
C ASP A 108 2.04 20.52 -7.57
N ALA A 109 1.70 19.43 -6.88
CA ALA A 109 0.47 18.66 -7.11
C ALA A 109 -0.47 18.65 -5.89
N MET A 110 -1.71 18.25 -6.14
CA MET A 110 -2.69 18.02 -5.07
C MET A 110 -2.34 16.78 -4.24
N LYS A 111 -2.62 16.87 -2.92
CA LYS A 111 -2.56 15.75 -1.99
C LYS A 111 -3.53 14.65 -2.42
N ARG A 112 -3.03 13.43 -2.60
CA ARG A 112 -3.81 12.24 -3.00
C ARG A 112 -3.86 11.24 -1.88
N ARG A 113 -5.04 10.64 -1.66
CA ARG A 113 -5.21 9.57 -0.66
C ARG A 113 -4.99 8.21 -1.30
N PHE A 114 -4.39 7.31 -0.55
CA PHE A 114 -4.15 5.94 -0.98
C PHE A 114 -4.53 4.94 0.10
N THR A 115 -4.81 3.73 -0.35
CA THR A 115 -4.84 2.53 0.47
C THR A 115 -3.90 1.50 -0.13
N GLN A 116 -3.12 0.83 0.70
CA GLN A 116 -2.17 -0.18 0.28
C GLN A 116 -2.28 -1.40 1.20
N SER A 117 -2.48 -2.56 0.60
CA SER A 117 -2.54 -3.84 1.31
C SER A 117 -1.25 -4.60 1.09
N PHE A 118 -0.70 -5.16 2.16
CA PHE A 118 0.46 -6.03 2.14
C PHE A 118 0.14 -7.37 2.78
N PHE A 119 0.64 -8.45 2.20
CA PHE A 119 0.77 -9.73 2.89
C PHE A 119 2.26 -9.98 3.17
N LEU A 120 2.63 -9.99 4.44
CA LEU A 120 3.97 -10.26 4.93
C LEU A 120 4.12 -11.75 5.22
N ALA A 121 5.01 -12.43 4.49
CA ALA A 121 5.30 -13.83 4.69
C ALA A 121 6.52 -14.00 5.61
N PRO A 122 6.53 -14.99 6.53
CA PRO A 122 7.67 -15.23 7.40
C PRO A 122 8.93 -15.64 6.63
N GLN A 123 10.09 -15.24 7.13
CA GLN A 123 11.41 -15.68 6.67
C GLN A 123 12.38 -15.82 7.85
N LYS A 124 13.58 -16.34 7.60
CA LYS A 124 14.60 -16.47 8.66
C LYS A 124 14.94 -15.07 9.22
N GLY A 125 14.54 -14.83 10.47
CA GLY A 125 14.84 -13.59 11.19
C GLY A 125 13.90 -12.42 10.89
N GLY A 126 12.76 -12.62 10.20
CA GLY A 126 11.82 -11.53 9.94
C GLY A 126 10.71 -11.89 8.97
N TYR A 127 10.29 -10.90 8.18
CA TYR A 127 9.24 -11.01 7.17
C TYR A 127 9.70 -10.42 5.85
N PHE A 128 9.13 -10.89 4.74
CA PHE A 128 9.23 -10.24 3.43
C PHE A 128 7.82 -10.00 2.86
N VAL A 129 7.71 -9.07 1.91
CA VAL A 129 6.46 -8.73 1.24
C VAL A 129 6.19 -9.76 0.16
N LEU A 130 5.20 -10.64 0.33
CA LEU A 130 4.78 -11.58 -0.70
C LEU A 130 3.74 -10.95 -1.63
N ASN A 131 2.83 -10.14 -1.11
CA ASN A 131 1.87 -9.39 -1.92
C ASN A 131 1.85 -7.93 -1.50
N ASP A 132 1.78 -7.03 -2.47
CA ASP A 132 1.62 -5.59 -2.29
C ASP A 132 0.63 -5.08 -3.34
N ILE A 133 -0.52 -4.56 -2.91
CA ILE A 133 -1.54 -3.99 -3.79
C ILE A 133 -1.81 -2.56 -3.35
N ALA A 134 -1.59 -1.60 -4.24
CA ALA A 134 -1.87 -0.19 -4.00
C ALA A 134 -3.07 0.28 -4.86
N GLY A 135 -3.98 1.01 -4.23
CA GLY A 135 -5.11 1.67 -4.88
C GLY A 135 -5.20 3.14 -4.46
N GLU A 136 -5.46 4.01 -5.43
CA GLU A 136 -5.82 5.41 -5.17
C GLU A 136 -7.27 5.47 -4.67
N VAL A 137 -7.51 6.28 -3.64
CA VAL A 137 -8.87 6.56 -3.16
C VAL A 137 -9.40 7.72 -3.99
N VAL A 138 -10.31 7.43 -4.92
CA VAL A 138 -11.01 8.48 -5.67
C VAL A 138 -12.03 9.13 -4.74
N ASN A 139 -11.72 10.32 -4.24
CA ASN A 139 -12.73 11.16 -3.61
C ASN A 139 -13.67 11.65 -4.72
N GLN A 140 -14.89 11.14 -4.78
CA GLN A 140 -15.93 11.78 -5.57
C GLN A 140 -16.19 13.14 -4.91
N SER A 141 -15.71 14.23 -5.53
CA SER A 141 -16.26 15.54 -5.22
C SER A 141 -17.75 15.47 -5.55
N THR A 142 -18.61 15.60 -4.54
CA THR A 142 -20.01 15.97 -4.77
C THR A 142 -19.98 17.30 -5.50
N GLU A 143 -20.19 17.27 -6.83
CA GLU A 143 -20.61 18.45 -7.57
C GLU A 143 -21.98 18.85 -7.04
N SER A 144 -22.01 19.71 -6.02
CA SER A 144 -23.21 20.47 -5.70
C SER A 144 -23.38 21.51 -6.80
N THR A 145 -24.00 21.11 -7.91
CA THR A 145 -24.52 22.05 -8.92
C THR A 145 -25.59 22.89 -8.23
N SER A 146 -25.23 24.08 -7.76
CA SER A 146 -26.18 25.10 -7.37
C SER A 146 -26.94 25.55 -8.62
N ILE A 147 -28.13 24.97 -8.84
CA ILE A 147 -29.10 25.49 -9.78
C ILE A 147 -29.55 26.85 -9.25
N SER A 148 -29.08 27.92 -9.87
CA SER A 148 -29.63 29.26 -9.71
C SER A 148 -31.05 29.26 -10.29
N ASN A 149 -32.05 29.37 -9.43
CA ASN A 149 -33.43 29.65 -9.84
C ASN A 149 -33.49 31.06 -10.43
N GLU A 150 -33.38 31.20 -11.74
CA GLU A 150 -33.90 32.38 -12.43
C GLU A 150 -35.43 32.28 -12.40
N VAL A 151 -36.03 33.04 -11.49
CA VAL A 151 -37.46 33.35 -11.53
C VAL A 151 -37.70 34.22 -12.75
N VAL A 152 -38.27 33.63 -13.81
CA VAL A 152 -38.87 34.34 -14.92
C VAL A 152 -40.01 35.20 -14.35
N ASN A 153 -39.77 36.49 -14.22
CA ASN A 153 -40.80 37.46 -13.89
C ASN A 153 -41.43 37.94 -15.20
N ASP A 154 -42.48 37.25 -15.63
CA ASP A 154 -43.31 37.64 -16.77
C ASP A 154 -44.01 38.98 -16.46
N ARG A 155 -44.01 39.91 -17.42
CA ARG A 155 -44.71 41.20 -17.35
C ARG A 155 -45.93 41.19 -18.26
#